data_AF-A0A9X2SYR3-F1
#
_entry.id   AF-A0A9X2SYR3-F1
#
_cell.length_a   1.000
_cell.length_b   1.000
_cell.length_c   1.000
_cell.angle_alpha   90.00
_cell.angle_beta   90.00
_cell.angle_gamma   90.00
#
_symmetry.space_group_name_H-M   'P 1'
#
loop_
_entity.id
_entity.type
_entity.pdbx_description
1 polymer ?
#
loop_
_entity_poly.entity_id
_entity_poly.type
_entity_poly.pdbx_seq_one_letter_code
_entity_poly.pdbx_strand_id
1 'polypeptide(L)'
;MSNVKNYLILLSILFVSGSCISPPDNFPSTPEISFKDLNFSSSDGADSLILSINFKDAEGDLGLNPSDVDPPFNPVTFKRDNSGNLIVYSARPPEAPSFNPIDWVINPIVNNATVRDTVWVEQNEDHNNIFVRFFIKRNGVFTEFRWQDPPFFTTFNGRFPRIINGNEALPVEGSIQYSMLSFGWNSIFRNDTLRIDVEIQDRSLNRSNIVSSPEVTLNQIRRE
;
A
#
# COMPACT_ATOMS: atom_id res chain seq x y z
N MET A 1 -66.60 -23.41 41.44
CA MET A 1 -65.85 -24.60 41.93
C MET A 1 -65.21 -25.29 40.73
N SER A 2 -63.95 -25.74 40.92
CA SER A 2 -62.98 -26.44 40.05
C SER A 2 -62.50 -25.74 38.76
N ASN A 3 -61.29 -25.17 38.67
CA ASN A 3 -59.90 -25.69 38.79
C ASN A 3 -59.31 -26.40 37.54
N VAL A 4 -58.48 -25.62 36.82
CA VAL A 4 -57.11 -25.87 36.30
C VAL A 4 -56.84 -27.04 35.33
N LYS A 5 -56.18 -26.72 34.20
CA LYS A 5 -54.92 -27.36 33.79
C LYS A 5 -54.08 -26.46 32.86
N ASN A 6 -52.92 -26.04 33.40
CA ASN A 6 -51.83 -25.36 32.71
C ASN A 6 -51.24 -26.23 31.60
N TYR A 7 -51.00 -25.65 30.43
CA TYR A 7 -49.95 -26.09 29.53
C TYR A 7 -49.08 -24.88 29.14
N LEU A 8 -48.04 -24.67 29.95
CA LEU A 8 -46.89 -23.86 29.59
C LEU A 8 -46.08 -24.65 28.56
N ILE A 9 -46.24 -24.32 27.28
CA ILE A 9 -45.29 -24.72 26.24
C ILE A 9 -44.21 -23.64 26.24
N LEU A 10 -43.15 -23.86 27.02
CA LEU A 10 -41.89 -23.12 26.85
C LEU A 10 -41.28 -23.54 25.52
N LEU A 11 -41.42 -22.69 24.51
CA LEU A 11 -40.60 -22.77 23.31
C LEU A 11 -39.22 -22.21 23.67
N SER A 12 -38.30 -23.10 24.06
CA SER A 12 -36.88 -22.77 24.22
C SER A 12 -36.30 -22.44 22.84
N ILE A 13 -36.31 -21.15 22.49
CA ILE A 13 -35.51 -20.58 21.42
C ILE A 13 -34.05 -20.78 21.84
N LEU A 14 -33.37 -21.76 21.24
CA LEU A 14 -31.92 -21.84 21.27
C LEU A 14 -31.39 -20.63 20.48
N PHE A 15 -31.16 -19.53 21.20
CA PHE A 15 -30.34 -18.42 20.71
C PHE A 15 -28.91 -18.96 20.63
N VAL A 16 -28.52 -19.44 19.45
CA VAL A 16 -27.10 -19.62 19.13
C VAL A 16 -26.55 -18.21 18.98
N SER A 17 -26.17 -17.59 20.10
CA SER A 17 -25.34 -16.42 20.08
C SER A 17 -24.00 -16.85 19.49
N GLY A 18 -23.78 -16.53 18.22
CA GLY A 18 -22.45 -16.54 17.62
C GLY A 18 -21.59 -15.62 18.46
N SER A 19 -20.77 -16.21 19.32
CA SER A 19 -19.74 -15.45 20.01
C SER A 19 -18.70 -15.12 18.95
N CYS A 20 -18.72 -13.89 18.44
CA CYS A 20 -17.50 -13.32 17.91
C CYS A 20 -16.51 -13.32 19.06
N ILE A 21 -15.48 -14.16 18.95
CA ILE A 21 -14.32 -14.06 19.84
C ILE A 21 -13.69 -12.72 19.49
N SER A 22 -13.83 -11.74 20.38
CA SER A 22 -13.16 -10.46 20.21
C SER A 22 -11.65 -10.73 20.06
N PRO A 23 -10.98 -10.04 19.13
CA PRO A 23 -9.53 -9.93 19.13
C PRO A 23 -9.03 -9.68 20.56
N PRO A 24 -7.92 -10.30 21.00
CA PRO A 24 -7.35 -9.93 22.28
C PRO A 24 -7.15 -8.41 22.35
N ASP A 25 -7.34 -7.80 23.52
CA ASP A 25 -7.39 -6.33 23.70
C ASP A 25 -6.15 -5.56 23.21
N ASN A 26 -5.11 -6.26 22.74
CA ASN A 26 -3.86 -5.74 22.23
C ASN A 26 -3.75 -5.70 20.68
N PHE A 27 -4.82 -5.99 19.94
CA PHE A 27 -4.86 -5.84 18.49
C PHE A 27 -5.71 -4.62 18.07
N PRO A 28 -5.13 -3.65 17.37
CA PRO A 28 -5.87 -2.48 16.88
C PRO A 28 -6.61 -2.79 15.57
N SER A 29 -7.79 -2.17 15.38
CA SER A 29 -8.55 -2.27 14.12
C SER A 29 -7.96 -1.46 12.96
N THR A 30 -6.99 -0.61 13.24
CA THR A 30 -6.16 0.05 12.23
C THR A 30 -4.78 -0.59 12.36
N PRO A 31 -4.13 -0.97 11.25
CA PRO A 31 -2.87 -1.69 11.33
C PRO A 31 -1.84 -0.91 12.14
N GLU A 32 -1.14 -1.58 13.05
CA GLU A 32 -0.01 -1.00 13.78
C GLU A 32 1.27 -1.68 13.34
N ILE A 33 2.30 -0.87 13.04
CA ILE A 33 3.60 -1.37 12.58
C ILE A 33 4.75 -0.86 13.45
N SER A 34 5.84 -1.63 13.46
CA SER A 34 7.11 -1.24 14.08
C SER A 34 8.31 -1.61 13.21
N PHE A 35 9.36 -0.80 13.29
CA PHE A 35 10.60 -1.05 12.55
C PHE A 35 11.22 -2.36 13.04
N LYS A 36 11.62 -3.23 12.11
CA LYS A 36 12.35 -4.46 12.42
C LYS A 36 13.78 -4.38 11.92
N ASP A 37 13.98 -4.12 10.64
CA ASP A 37 15.31 -4.19 10.03
C ASP A 37 15.38 -3.46 8.68
N LEU A 38 16.56 -3.03 8.26
CA LEU A 38 16.83 -2.45 6.95
C LEU A 38 18.19 -2.95 6.45
N ASN A 39 18.20 -3.60 5.29
CA ASN A 39 19.40 -4.20 4.72
C ASN A 39 19.57 -3.86 3.25
N PHE A 40 20.83 -3.85 2.82
CA PHE A 40 21.22 -3.68 1.44
C PHE A 40 21.92 -4.94 0.95
N SER A 41 21.49 -5.48 -0.19
CA SER A 41 22.11 -6.64 -0.83
C SER A 41 22.49 -6.29 -2.25
N SER A 42 23.77 -6.42 -2.56
CA SER A 42 24.27 -6.21 -3.91
C SER A 42 24.22 -7.49 -4.72
N SER A 43 23.91 -7.39 -6.01
CA SER A 43 23.91 -8.55 -6.93
C SER A 43 24.52 -8.19 -8.28
N ASP A 44 24.80 -9.18 -9.12
CA ASP A 44 25.21 -8.96 -10.51
C ASP A 44 24.09 -8.33 -11.37
N GLY A 45 22.86 -8.32 -10.86
CA GLY A 45 21.67 -7.71 -11.46
C GLY A 45 21.24 -6.44 -10.72
N ALA A 46 19.95 -6.34 -10.42
CA ALA A 46 19.44 -5.24 -9.61
C ALA A 46 19.84 -5.43 -8.14
N ASP A 47 20.32 -4.36 -7.51
CA ASP A 47 20.57 -4.35 -6.07
C ASP A 47 19.22 -4.31 -5.31
N SER A 48 19.19 -4.84 -4.09
CA SER A 48 17.99 -4.87 -3.23
C SER A 48 18.17 -4.03 -1.98
N LEU A 49 17.28 -3.08 -1.75
CA LEU A 49 17.08 -2.46 -0.44
C LEU A 49 15.88 -3.13 0.24
N ILE A 50 16.14 -3.83 1.33
CA ILE A 50 15.22 -4.76 1.97
C ILE A 50 14.78 -4.16 3.30
N LEU A 51 13.55 -3.67 3.36
CA LEU A 51 12.92 -3.15 4.56
C LEU A 51 12.11 -4.27 5.23
N SER A 52 12.24 -4.41 6.55
CA SER A 52 11.42 -5.32 7.34
C SER A 52 10.69 -4.57 8.45
N ILE A 53 9.41 -4.86 8.61
CA ILE A 53 8.54 -4.30 9.66
C ILE A 53 7.79 -5.43 10.36
N ASN A 54 7.46 -5.26 11.63
CA ASN A 54 6.43 -6.08 12.28
C ASN A 54 5.07 -5.39 12.10
N PHE A 55 4.00 -6.16 12.09
CA PHE A 55 2.62 -5.66 12.03
C PHE A 55 1.73 -6.35 13.05
N LYS A 56 0.65 -5.66 13.44
CA LYS A 56 -0.50 -6.18 14.19
C LYS A 56 -1.77 -5.60 13.60
N ASP A 57 -2.80 -6.44 13.50
CA ASP A 57 -4.11 -6.06 12.95
C ASP A 57 -5.20 -6.97 13.52
N ALA A 58 -6.37 -6.41 13.86
CA ALA A 58 -7.42 -7.14 14.57
C ALA A 58 -8.35 -7.94 13.65
N GLU A 59 -8.57 -7.47 12.42
CA GLU A 59 -9.50 -8.04 11.46
C GLU A 59 -8.82 -8.96 10.44
N GLY A 60 -7.49 -8.90 10.30
CA GLY A 60 -6.75 -9.70 9.35
C GLY A 60 -7.00 -9.31 7.90
N ASP A 61 -7.42 -8.05 7.67
CA ASP A 61 -7.76 -7.55 6.35
C ASP A 61 -6.60 -6.88 5.61
N LEU A 62 -5.38 -7.11 6.07
CA LEU A 62 -4.15 -6.68 5.40
C LEU A 62 -3.89 -7.42 4.08
N GLY A 63 -3.35 -6.66 3.12
CA GLY A 63 -2.88 -7.16 1.84
C GLY A 63 -3.96 -7.18 0.75
N LEU A 64 -3.51 -7.17 -0.51
CA LEU A 64 -4.37 -7.14 -1.70
C LEU A 64 -4.07 -8.34 -2.60
N ASN A 65 -5.09 -8.82 -3.31
CA ASN A 65 -4.86 -9.75 -4.41
C ASN A 65 -4.31 -8.99 -5.64
N PRO A 66 -3.54 -9.66 -6.51
CA PRO A 66 -3.13 -9.08 -7.78
C PRO A 66 -4.31 -8.67 -8.67
N SER A 67 -5.47 -9.31 -8.49
CA SER A 67 -6.71 -9.00 -9.21
C SER A 67 -7.54 -7.87 -8.59
N ASP A 68 -7.18 -7.35 -7.41
CA ASP A 68 -7.88 -6.24 -6.77
C ASP A 68 -7.47 -4.93 -7.48
N VAL A 69 -7.93 -4.73 -8.72
CA VAL A 69 -7.58 -3.61 -9.62
C VAL A 69 -8.80 -2.83 -10.12
N ASP A 70 -9.97 -3.14 -9.57
CA ASP A 70 -11.18 -2.34 -9.72
C ASP A 70 -11.29 -1.33 -8.56
N PRO A 71 -12.06 -0.24 -8.70
CA PRO A 71 -12.28 0.71 -7.62
C PRO A 71 -12.69 0.01 -6.30
N PRO A 72 -12.08 0.38 -5.16
CA PRO A 72 -11.21 1.55 -4.95
C PRO A 72 -9.72 1.33 -5.27
N PHE A 73 -9.32 0.17 -5.78
CA PHE A 73 -7.91 -0.22 -5.96
C PHE A 73 -7.41 -0.14 -7.42
N ASN A 74 -8.17 0.52 -8.31
CA ASN A 74 -7.76 0.74 -9.70
C ASN A 74 -6.45 1.52 -9.77
N PRO A 75 -5.53 1.23 -10.71
CA PRO A 75 -4.21 1.84 -10.74
C PRO A 75 -4.24 3.34 -11.00
N VAL A 76 -5.16 3.77 -11.88
CA VAL A 76 -5.26 5.17 -12.30
C VAL A 76 -6.70 5.57 -12.51
N THR A 77 -6.95 6.87 -12.42
CA THR A 77 -8.19 7.54 -12.82
C THR A 77 -7.93 8.31 -14.10
N PHE A 78 -8.76 8.12 -15.12
CA PHE A 78 -8.64 8.86 -16.38
C PHE A 78 -9.20 10.28 -16.23
N LYS A 79 -8.38 11.29 -16.52
CA LYS A 79 -8.83 12.69 -16.48
C LYS A 79 -9.75 12.98 -17.65
N ARG A 80 -10.83 13.71 -17.36
CA ARG A 80 -11.86 14.08 -18.32
C ARG A 80 -12.07 15.59 -18.33
N ASP A 81 -12.46 16.12 -19.48
CA ASP A 81 -12.87 17.50 -19.62
C ASP A 81 -14.27 17.73 -19.01
N ASN A 82 -14.73 18.98 -19.02
CA ASN A 82 -16.07 19.36 -18.52
C ASN A 82 -17.24 18.71 -19.30
N SER A 83 -16.96 18.16 -20.49
CA SER A 83 -17.95 17.44 -21.31
C SER A 83 -17.90 15.93 -21.09
N GLY A 84 -17.00 15.43 -20.23
CA GLY A 84 -16.79 14.02 -19.95
C GLY A 84 -15.89 13.28 -20.94
N ASN A 85 -15.27 13.97 -21.91
CA ASN A 85 -14.34 13.35 -22.85
C ASN A 85 -12.98 13.13 -22.18
N LEU A 86 -12.25 12.09 -22.61
CA LEU A 86 -10.88 11.88 -22.16
C LEU A 86 -9.97 13.03 -22.59
N ILE A 87 -9.11 13.50 -21.68
CA ILE A 87 -8.09 14.48 -22.04
C ILE A 87 -6.90 13.76 -22.67
N VAL A 88 -6.70 13.98 -23.97
CA VAL A 88 -5.58 13.41 -24.73
C VAL A 88 -4.42 14.39 -24.84
N TYR A 89 -3.21 13.87 -25.06
CA TYR A 89 -1.98 14.66 -25.03
C TYR A 89 -1.99 15.82 -26.03
N SER A 90 -2.53 15.60 -27.23
CA SER A 90 -2.60 16.61 -28.30
C SER A 90 -3.58 17.76 -28.00
N ALA A 91 -4.61 17.50 -27.18
CA ALA A 91 -5.68 18.43 -26.83
C ALA A 91 -5.68 18.80 -25.34
N ARG A 92 -4.53 18.62 -24.67
CA ARG A 92 -4.39 18.87 -23.24
C ARG A 92 -4.45 20.36 -22.89
N PRO A 93 -4.97 20.72 -21.72
CA PRO A 93 -4.98 22.11 -21.29
C PRO A 93 -3.56 22.59 -20.90
N PRO A 94 -3.30 23.91 -20.85
CA PRO A 94 -1.96 24.46 -20.58
C PRO A 94 -1.34 24.05 -19.24
N GLU A 95 -2.16 23.77 -18.23
CA GLU A 95 -1.75 23.31 -16.90
C GLU A 95 -1.37 21.83 -16.85
N ALA A 96 -1.64 21.06 -17.92
CA ALA A 96 -1.31 19.64 -17.94
C ALA A 96 0.20 19.43 -17.93
N PRO A 97 0.70 18.39 -17.23
CA PRO A 97 2.12 18.11 -17.14
C PRO A 97 2.72 17.78 -18.52
N SER A 98 4.01 18.05 -18.67
CA SER A 98 4.77 17.54 -19.82
C SER A 98 4.73 16.02 -19.85
N PHE A 99 4.91 15.41 -21.03
CA PHE A 99 4.90 13.96 -21.16
C PHE A 99 5.87 13.30 -20.16
N ASN A 100 5.34 12.36 -19.38
CA ASN A 100 6.08 11.50 -18.49
C ASN A 100 5.27 10.23 -18.17
N PRO A 101 5.90 9.15 -17.69
CA PRO A 101 5.23 7.86 -17.46
C PRO A 101 4.21 7.83 -16.31
N ILE A 102 4.20 8.83 -15.42
CA ILE A 102 3.26 8.89 -14.29
C ILE A 102 1.94 9.54 -14.70
N ASP A 103 2.02 10.66 -15.43
CA ASP A 103 0.83 11.44 -15.76
C ASP A 103 0.16 11.02 -17.07
N TRP A 104 0.82 10.21 -17.90
CA TRP A 104 0.35 9.88 -19.25
C TRP A 104 0.39 8.38 -19.54
N VAL A 105 -0.74 7.82 -19.96
CA VAL A 105 -0.83 6.42 -20.41
C VAL A 105 -1.01 6.36 -21.91
N ILE A 106 -0.14 5.61 -22.58
CA ILE A 106 -0.19 5.39 -24.03
C ILE A 106 -1.13 4.22 -24.34
N ASN A 107 -2.05 4.44 -25.28
CA ASN A 107 -2.99 3.45 -25.79
C ASN A 107 -3.79 2.69 -24.71
N PRO A 108 -4.39 3.37 -23.69
CA PRO A 108 -5.06 2.67 -22.60
C PRO A 108 -6.33 1.95 -23.06
N ILE A 109 -6.74 0.95 -22.28
CA ILE A 109 -8.07 0.34 -22.38
C ILE A 109 -9.01 1.10 -21.46
N VAL A 110 -10.08 1.67 -22.03
CA VAL A 110 -11.12 2.39 -21.29
C VAL A 110 -12.47 1.79 -21.68
N ASN A 111 -13.28 1.39 -20.70
CA ASN A 111 -14.58 0.74 -20.94
C ASN A 111 -14.48 -0.44 -21.93
N ASN A 112 -13.46 -1.28 -21.76
CA ASN A 112 -13.19 -2.46 -22.59
C ASN A 112 -12.86 -2.14 -24.08
N ALA A 113 -12.48 -0.91 -24.40
CA ALA A 113 -12.04 -0.48 -25.73
C ALA A 113 -10.66 0.19 -25.68
N THR A 114 -9.80 -0.10 -26.66
CA THR A 114 -8.49 0.56 -26.79
C THR A 114 -8.65 1.97 -27.34
N VAL A 115 -8.22 2.97 -26.57
CA VAL A 115 -8.10 4.36 -27.00
C VAL A 115 -6.76 4.53 -27.68
N ARG A 116 -6.71 4.79 -29.00
CA ARG A 116 -5.44 4.94 -29.74
C ARG A 116 -4.84 6.35 -29.61
N ASP A 117 -4.60 6.77 -28.38
CA ASP A 117 -4.00 8.07 -28.03
C ASP A 117 -3.22 7.97 -26.71
N THR A 118 -2.59 9.06 -26.29
CA THR A 118 -1.95 9.21 -24.99
C THR A 118 -2.89 10.01 -24.08
N VAL A 119 -3.34 9.40 -22.99
CA VAL A 119 -4.41 9.94 -22.13
C VAL A 119 -3.84 10.41 -20.80
N TRP A 120 -4.28 11.59 -20.34
CA TRP A 120 -3.91 12.13 -19.04
C TRP A 120 -4.58 11.31 -17.93
N VAL A 121 -3.80 10.86 -16.97
CA VAL A 121 -4.25 10.09 -15.82
C VAL A 121 -3.81 10.71 -14.50
N GLU A 122 -4.50 10.31 -13.44
CA GLU A 122 -4.12 10.55 -12.06
C GLU A 122 -3.87 9.20 -11.39
N GLN A 123 -2.70 9.03 -10.78
CA GLN A 123 -2.37 7.80 -10.06
C GLN A 123 -3.27 7.65 -8.84
N ASN A 124 -3.76 6.44 -8.60
CA ASN A 124 -4.52 6.14 -7.39
C ASN A 124 -3.59 5.61 -6.31
N GLU A 125 -3.47 6.32 -5.19
CA GLU A 125 -2.61 5.89 -4.08
C GLU A 125 -3.09 4.58 -3.46
N ASP A 126 -4.40 4.38 -3.38
CA ASP A 126 -5.02 3.17 -2.84
C ASP A 126 -4.75 1.94 -3.71
N HIS A 127 -4.22 2.12 -4.93
CA HIS A 127 -3.70 0.99 -5.69
C HIS A 127 -2.59 0.25 -4.92
N ASN A 128 -1.88 0.88 -4.00
CA ASN A 128 -0.84 0.24 -3.19
C ASN A 128 -1.32 0.02 -1.76
N ASN A 129 -0.59 -0.81 -1.02
CA ASN A 129 -0.88 -1.04 0.42
C ASN A 129 0.38 -1.02 1.29
N ILE A 130 1.55 -0.77 0.71
CA ILE A 130 2.77 -0.37 1.41
C ILE A 130 3.35 0.89 0.74
N PHE A 131 3.65 1.88 1.55
CA PHE A 131 4.04 3.22 1.10
C PHE A 131 5.40 3.55 1.67
N VAL A 132 6.34 3.92 0.81
CA VAL A 132 7.74 4.09 1.19
C VAL A 132 8.24 5.45 0.74
N ARG A 133 8.80 6.20 1.68
CA ARG A 133 9.38 7.51 1.44
C ARG A 133 10.86 7.51 1.81
N PHE A 134 11.66 8.14 0.96
CA PHE A 134 13.11 8.18 1.09
C PHE A 134 13.54 9.57 1.53
N PHE A 135 14.42 9.64 2.52
CA PHE A 135 15.02 10.90 2.96
C PHE A 135 16.54 10.77 2.92
N ILE A 136 17.18 11.79 2.36
CA ILE A 136 18.63 11.92 2.33
C ILE A 136 19.06 13.06 3.27
N LYS A 137 20.12 12.84 4.04
CA LYS A 137 20.70 13.87 4.92
C LYS A 137 21.90 14.51 4.25
N ARG A 138 21.85 15.83 4.04
CA ARG A 138 22.98 16.63 3.55
C ARG A 138 23.16 17.83 4.44
N ASN A 139 24.40 18.11 4.84
CA ASN A 139 24.73 19.16 5.81
C ASN A 139 23.90 19.09 7.11
N GLY A 140 23.59 17.88 7.57
CA GLY A 140 22.82 17.64 8.79
C GLY A 140 21.31 17.73 8.66
N VAL A 141 20.77 18.10 7.50
CA VAL A 141 19.32 18.28 7.27
C VAL A 141 18.78 17.18 6.37
N PHE A 142 17.64 16.59 6.74
CA PHE A 142 16.93 15.65 5.88
C PHE A 142 16.05 16.37 4.87
N THR A 143 16.14 15.92 3.62
CA THR A 143 15.22 16.28 2.54
C THR A 143 14.68 15.02 1.90
N GLU A 144 13.40 15.02 1.54
CA GLU A 144 12.80 13.90 0.82
C GLU A 144 13.41 13.75 -0.57
N PHE A 145 13.81 12.52 -0.91
CA PHE A 145 14.17 12.13 -2.26
C PHE A 145 12.93 11.55 -2.95
N ARG A 146 12.28 12.38 -3.77
CA ARG A 146 11.02 12.02 -4.43
C ARG A 146 11.29 11.31 -5.75
N TRP A 147 11.01 10.02 -5.80
CA TRP A 147 11.18 9.18 -6.99
C TRP A 147 10.25 9.56 -8.14
N GLN A 148 9.17 10.28 -7.85
CA GLN A 148 8.20 10.73 -8.83
C GLN A 148 8.72 11.93 -9.64
N ASP A 149 9.76 12.61 -9.15
CA ASP A 149 10.33 13.77 -9.82
C ASP A 149 11.28 13.34 -10.97
N PRO A 150 11.53 14.21 -11.97
CA PRO A 150 12.50 13.93 -13.03
C PRO A 150 13.90 13.64 -12.44
N PRO A 151 14.66 12.69 -13.02
CA PRO A 151 14.38 11.96 -14.27
C PRO A 151 13.69 10.61 -14.07
N PHE A 152 13.27 10.26 -12.85
CA PHE A 152 12.93 8.86 -12.52
C PHE A 152 11.47 8.50 -12.83
N PHE A 153 10.53 9.38 -12.46
CA PHE A 153 9.10 9.17 -12.66
C PHE A 153 8.63 7.78 -12.21
N THR A 154 8.99 7.38 -10.99
CA THR A 154 8.67 6.08 -10.40
C THR A 154 8.31 6.20 -8.92
N THR A 155 8.02 5.06 -8.28
CA THR A 155 7.80 4.96 -6.84
C THR A 155 8.23 3.59 -6.34
N PHE A 156 8.53 3.51 -5.04
CA PHE A 156 8.70 2.25 -4.31
C PHE A 156 7.51 1.96 -3.39
N ASN A 157 6.37 2.64 -3.59
CA ASN A 157 5.09 2.15 -3.09
C ASN A 157 4.77 0.82 -3.81
N GLY A 158 4.13 -0.10 -3.11
CA GLY A 158 3.86 -1.41 -3.66
C GLY A 158 2.66 -2.11 -3.06
N ARG A 159 2.51 -3.37 -3.48
CA ARG A 159 1.51 -4.29 -2.94
C ARG A 159 2.20 -5.45 -2.23
N PHE A 160 1.74 -5.78 -1.03
CA PHE A 160 1.95 -7.08 -0.42
C PHE A 160 0.65 -7.92 -0.49
N PRO A 161 0.77 -9.25 -0.64
CA PRO A 161 -0.37 -10.14 -0.79
C PRO A 161 -1.20 -10.22 0.49
N ARG A 162 -2.44 -10.71 0.37
CA ARG A 162 -3.29 -10.98 1.53
C ARG A 162 -2.58 -11.88 2.54
N ILE A 163 -2.60 -11.49 3.80
CA ILE A 163 -2.05 -12.31 4.89
C ILE A 163 -2.95 -13.52 5.15
N ILE A 164 -4.28 -13.30 5.07
CA ILE A 164 -5.31 -14.33 5.17
C ILE A 164 -6.10 -14.40 3.86
N ASN A 165 -6.21 -15.60 3.31
CA ASN A 165 -6.98 -15.87 2.08
C ASN A 165 -8.47 -16.13 2.33
N GLY A 166 -8.88 -16.35 3.58
CA GLY A 166 -10.26 -16.51 4.00
C GLY A 166 -11.00 -15.18 4.19
N ASN A 167 -12.31 -15.26 4.39
CA ASN A 167 -13.16 -14.09 4.71
C ASN A 167 -13.37 -13.92 6.21
N GLU A 168 -12.71 -14.73 7.03
CA GLU A 168 -12.84 -14.69 8.48
C GLU A 168 -12.02 -13.55 9.03
N ALA A 169 -12.65 -12.70 9.84
CA ALA A 169 -11.95 -11.66 10.58
C ALA A 169 -11.20 -12.31 11.74
N LEU A 170 -9.87 -12.27 11.69
CA LEU A 170 -9.01 -12.90 12.69
C LEU A 170 -7.82 -11.98 13.01
N PRO A 171 -7.45 -11.85 14.30
CA PRO A 171 -6.28 -11.09 14.69
C PRO A 171 -5.01 -11.71 14.11
N VAL A 172 -4.15 -10.87 13.53
CA VAL A 172 -2.89 -11.29 12.92
C VAL A 172 -1.74 -10.42 13.39
N GLU A 173 -0.62 -11.07 13.68
CA GLU A 173 0.68 -10.40 13.83
C GLU A 173 1.76 -11.16 13.08
N GLY A 174 2.81 -10.44 12.69
CA GLY A 174 3.91 -11.04 11.96
C GLY A 174 4.91 -10.00 11.51
N SER A 175 5.66 -10.34 10.46
CA SER A 175 6.56 -9.38 9.82
C SER A 175 6.47 -9.44 8.31
N ILE A 176 6.50 -8.26 7.69
CA ILE A 176 6.61 -8.08 6.24
C ILE A 176 8.07 -7.78 5.91
N GLN A 177 8.61 -8.47 4.92
CA GLN A 177 9.90 -8.16 4.31
C GLN A 177 9.64 -7.66 2.88
N TYR A 178 9.93 -6.38 2.65
CA TYR A 178 9.70 -5.69 1.39
C TYR A 178 11.03 -5.40 0.69
N SER A 179 11.26 -6.07 -0.44
CA SER A 179 12.48 -5.92 -1.23
C SER A 179 12.25 -4.94 -2.37
N MET A 180 12.96 -3.82 -2.31
CA MET A 180 12.94 -2.77 -3.32
C MET A 180 14.13 -2.95 -4.26
N LEU A 181 13.86 -3.29 -5.52
CA LEU A 181 14.87 -3.58 -6.54
C LEU A 181 15.24 -2.33 -7.33
N SER A 182 16.54 -2.04 -7.48
CA SER A 182 17.02 -0.96 -8.34
C SER A 182 18.47 -1.18 -8.75
N PHE A 183 18.78 -0.87 -10.01
CA PHE A 183 20.17 -0.70 -10.46
C PHE A 183 20.78 0.62 -9.96
N GLY A 184 19.94 1.51 -9.42
CA GLY A 184 20.32 2.86 -9.05
C GLY A 184 20.86 3.02 -7.63
N TRP A 185 20.64 2.07 -6.71
CA TRP A 185 20.91 2.26 -5.27
C TRP A 185 22.29 2.82 -4.98
N ASN A 186 23.34 2.13 -5.46
CA ASN A 186 24.72 2.56 -5.31
C ASN A 186 25.05 3.83 -6.11
N SER A 187 24.45 4.04 -7.28
CA SER A 187 24.75 5.24 -8.08
C SER A 187 24.15 6.51 -7.46
N ILE A 188 22.99 6.39 -6.81
CA ILE A 188 22.21 7.51 -6.30
C ILE A 188 22.61 7.83 -4.85
N PHE A 189 22.76 6.82 -3.98
CA PHE A 189 22.90 7.04 -2.53
C PHE A 189 24.23 6.59 -1.92
N ARG A 190 25.25 6.25 -2.73
CA ARG A 190 26.55 5.76 -2.21
C ARG A 190 27.15 6.63 -1.11
N ASN A 191 26.98 7.95 -1.20
CA ASN A 191 27.55 8.92 -0.26
C ASN A 191 26.50 9.63 0.61
N ASP A 192 25.23 9.23 0.53
CA ASP A 192 24.16 9.85 1.30
C ASP A 192 23.85 9.03 2.57
N THR A 193 23.47 9.73 3.64
CA THR A 193 22.81 9.10 4.79
C THR A 193 21.32 9.05 4.52
N LEU A 194 20.75 7.86 4.62
CA LEU A 194 19.36 7.53 4.34
C LEU A 194 18.56 7.38 5.62
N ARG A 195 17.28 7.78 5.52
CA ARG A 195 16.20 7.35 6.38
C ARG A 195 15.03 6.94 5.50
N ILE A 196 14.43 5.81 5.80
CA ILE A 196 13.26 5.29 5.11
C ILE A 196 12.06 5.39 6.04
N ASP A 197 11.01 6.08 5.60
CA ASP A 197 9.74 6.11 6.30
C ASP A 197 8.76 5.19 5.59
N VAL A 198 8.00 4.40 6.34
CA VAL A 198 7.04 3.40 5.82
C VAL A 198 5.71 3.48 6.55
N GLU A 199 4.64 3.22 5.79
CA GLU A 199 3.26 3.06 6.24
C GLU A 199 2.63 1.90 5.47
N ILE A 200 1.66 1.21 6.07
CA ILE A 200 0.82 0.21 5.38
C ILE A 200 -0.65 0.60 5.45
N GLN A 201 -1.45 0.00 4.56
CA GLN A 201 -2.89 0.20 4.48
C GLN A 201 -3.61 -1.14 4.46
N ASP A 202 -4.72 -1.22 5.19
CA ASP A 202 -5.62 -2.37 5.15
C ASP A 202 -6.60 -2.31 3.97
N ARG A 203 -7.44 -3.32 3.79
CA ARG A 203 -8.46 -3.33 2.73
C ARG A 203 -9.63 -2.39 2.98
N SER A 204 -9.79 -1.91 4.20
CA SER A 204 -10.79 -0.92 4.62
C SER A 204 -10.28 0.53 4.45
N LEU A 205 -9.08 0.70 3.88
CA LEU A 205 -8.39 1.96 3.61
C LEU A 205 -7.89 2.70 4.87
N ASN A 206 -7.75 2.01 6.00
CA ASN A 206 -7.10 2.61 7.17
C ASN A 206 -5.58 2.52 7.05
N ARG A 207 -4.91 3.65 7.30
CA ARG A 207 -3.44 3.78 7.30
C ARG A 207 -2.87 3.50 8.68
N SER A 208 -1.74 2.80 8.72
CA SER A 208 -1.01 2.57 9.95
C SER A 208 -0.36 3.83 10.51
N ASN A 209 0.26 3.71 11.69
CA ASN A 209 1.29 4.67 12.08
C ASN A 209 2.46 4.66 11.07
N ILE A 210 3.17 5.78 10.97
CA ILE A 210 4.42 5.87 10.20
C ILE A 210 5.57 5.34 11.06
N VAL A 211 6.44 4.55 10.45
CA VAL A 211 7.67 4.03 11.05
C VAL A 211 8.86 4.51 10.26
N SER A 212 9.88 5.01 10.95
CA SER A 212 11.17 5.40 10.36
C SER A 212 12.25 4.37 10.64
N SER A 213 13.12 4.13 9.67
CA SER A 213 14.39 3.45 9.90
C SER A 213 15.35 4.31 10.75
N PRO A 214 16.39 3.72 11.34
CA PRO A 214 17.56 4.48 11.77
C PRO A 214 18.20 5.25 10.61
N GLU A 215 19.03 6.25 10.93
CA GLU A 215 19.87 6.92 9.94
C GLU A 215 21.04 6.00 9.56
N VAL A 216 21.15 5.63 8.28
CA VAL A 216 22.15 4.66 7.81
C VAL A 216 22.73 5.06 6.45
N THR A 217 23.95 4.62 6.16
CA THR A 217 24.49 4.61 4.79
C THR A 217 24.33 3.21 4.21
N LEU A 218 24.28 3.08 2.87
CA LEU A 218 24.15 1.76 2.23
C LEU A 218 25.27 0.79 2.65
N ASN A 219 26.49 1.29 2.89
CA ASN A 219 27.61 0.47 3.35
C ASN A 219 27.39 -0.12 4.75
N GLN A 220 26.74 0.61 5.66
CA GLN A 220 26.50 0.15 7.04
C GLN A 220 25.47 -0.99 7.11
N ILE A 221 24.52 -0.99 6.17
CA ILE A 221 23.45 -1.99 6.12
C ILE A 221 23.70 -3.07 5.05
N ARG A 222 24.89 -3.08 4.44
CA ARG A 222 25.22 -4.07 3.41
C ARG A 222 25.36 -5.45 4.05
N ARG A 223 24.57 -6.41 3.58
CA ARG A 223 24.76 -7.83 3.90
C ARG A 223 25.92 -8.39 3.07
N GLU A 224 26.77 -9.18 3.73
CA GLU A 224 27.81 -9.98 3.07
C GLU A 224 27.21 -11.14 2.27
#